data_AF-A0A3E1NYP4-F1
#
_entry.id   AF-A0A3E1NYP4-F1
#
_cell.length_a   1.000
_cell.length_b   1.000
_cell.length_c   1.000
_cell.angle_alpha   90.00
_cell.angle_beta   90.00
_cell.angle_gamma   90.00
#
_symmetry.space_group_name_H-M   'P 1'
#
loop_
_entity.id
_entity.type
_entity.pdbx_description
1 polymer ?
#
loop_
_entity_poly.entity_id
_entity_poly.type
_entity_poly.pdbx_seq_one_letter_code
_entity_poly.pdbx_strand_id
1 'polypeptide(L)'
;MRKISLSLLCGLLVIAVFSRIAIRYFIEFLPMPWIWGLSGLLFILSLWRPSRQLLVFGISFDLIVFGWQKLFHQQARVPQSVLDLPFSSLPADTVNWAYFQYSYPYMATIGLTQIICSSLLFFRRTRLLGLVMLIPVLLNIMMIDVFYHIGVGALAHAGILIAGVIYLSGDYYAQLKGIFFENTDLPNLTRLIIPIVVVVFSFLLVATAPSTDLHPELTGKYQVQNSPLTTLYLEQYNDVTLEWGNASHRYVGKYQYRGDSLIAGPLKGVIKKELGHLTFTGTLENNPVHLNLVKL
;
A
#
# COMPACT_ATOMS: atom_id res chain seq x y z
N MET A 1 -7.58 24.73 -26.10
CA MET A 1 -7.06 23.71 -25.17
C MET A 1 -8.16 22.94 -24.43
N ARG A 2 -9.05 23.56 -23.64
CA ARG A 2 -10.10 22.85 -22.87
C ARG A 2 -11.03 21.90 -23.65
N LYS A 3 -11.41 22.24 -24.90
CA LYS A 3 -12.24 21.36 -25.75
C LYS A 3 -11.48 20.11 -26.21
N ILE A 4 -10.18 20.22 -26.49
CA ILE A 4 -9.34 19.10 -26.93
C ILE A 4 -9.12 18.14 -25.76
N SER A 5 -8.80 18.65 -24.57
CA SER A 5 -8.63 17.82 -23.38
C SER A 5 -9.91 17.10 -22.98
N LEU A 6 -11.07 17.76 -23.06
CA LEU A 6 -12.37 17.12 -22.81
C LEU A 6 -12.65 16.00 -23.82
N SER A 7 -12.40 16.27 -25.10
CA SER A 7 -12.56 15.29 -26.18
C SER A 7 -11.71 14.04 -25.93
N LEU A 8 -10.41 14.23 -25.70
CA LEU A 8 -9.48 13.15 -25.42
C LEU A 8 -9.89 12.33 -24.19
N LEU A 9 -10.20 12.99 -23.07
CA LEU A 9 -10.58 12.29 -21.83
C LEU A 9 -11.90 11.51 -21.99
N CYS A 10 -12.90 12.09 -22.66
CA CYS A 10 -14.13 11.37 -22.96
C CYS A 10 -13.86 10.15 -23.85
N GLY A 11 -13.01 10.30 -24.88
CA GLY A 11 -12.60 9.18 -25.72
C GLY A 11 -11.93 8.07 -24.92
N LEU A 12 -10.87 8.40 -24.17
CA LEU A 12 -10.12 7.44 -23.38
C LEU A 12 -10.98 6.74 -22.32
N LEU A 13 -11.96 7.42 -21.77
CA LEU A 13 -12.90 6.84 -20.82
C LEU A 13 -13.91 5.91 -21.52
N VAL A 14 -14.49 6.33 -22.65
CA VAL A 14 -15.43 5.53 -23.42
C VAL A 14 -14.78 4.24 -23.91
N ILE A 15 -13.57 4.31 -24.48
CA ILE A 15 -12.85 3.14 -24.95
C ILE A 15 -12.54 2.19 -23.78
N ALA A 16 -12.11 2.70 -22.62
CA ALA A 16 -11.80 1.88 -21.46
C ALA A 16 -13.04 1.18 -20.88
N VAL A 17 -14.12 1.93 -20.65
CA VAL A 17 -15.40 1.40 -20.13
C VAL A 17 -15.96 0.35 -21.09
N PHE A 18 -16.07 0.71 -22.37
CA PHE A 18 -16.68 -0.17 -23.36
C PHE A 18 -15.85 -1.43 -23.58
N SER A 19 -14.52 -1.31 -23.74
CA SER A 19 -13.64 -2.48 -23.91
C SER A 19 -13.76 -3.43 -22.72
N ARG A 20 -13.85 -2.90 -21.49
CA ARG A 20 -13.99 -3.71 -20.27
C ARG A 20 -15.30 -4.50 -20.27
N ILE A 21 -16.42 -3.84 -20.55
CA ILE A 21 -17.74 -4.48 -20.62
C ILE A 21 -17.76 -5.51 -21.74
N ALA A 22 -17.25 -5.15 -22.92
CA ALA A 22 -17.18 -6.00 -24.09
C ALA A 22 -16.36 -7.27 -23.80
N ILE A 23 -15.17 -7.14 -23.22
CA ILE A 23 -14.33 -8.28 -22.84
C ILE A 23 -15.05 -9.14 -21.80
N ARG A 24 -15.70 -8.54 -20.80
CA ARG A 24 -16.34 -9.30 -19.71
C ARG A 24 -17.54 -10.11 -20.18
N TYR A 25 -18.35 -9.56 -21.06
CA TYR A 25 -19.66 -10.13 -21.42
C TYR A 25 -19.75 -10.62 -22.84
N PHE A 26 -18.77 -10.34 -23.70
CA PHE A 26 -18.85 -10.64 -25.13
C PHE A 26 -17.66 -11.42 -25.69
N ILE A 27 -16.61 -11.70 -24.91
CA ILE A 27 -15.41 -12.37 -25.42
C ILE A 27 -15.67 -13.80 -25.93
N GLU A 28 -16.68 -14.49 -25.39
CA GLU A 28 -17.05 -15.85 -25.82
C GLU A 28 -17.70 -15.88 -27.22
N PHE A 29 -18.29 -14.76 -27.64
CA PHE A 29 -19.06 -14.65 -28.89
C PHE A 29 -18.39 -13.74 -29.92
N LEU A 30 -17.56 -12.78 -29.47
CA LEU A 30 -16.96 -11.75 -30.29
C LEU A 30 -15.43 -11.75 -30.19
N PRO A 31 -14.69 -12.03 -31.28
CA PRO A 31 -13.23 -12.05 -31.25
C PRO A 31 -12.61 -10.69 -30.89
N MET A 32 -11.44 -10.70 -30.26
CA MET A 32 -10.73 -9.50 -29.78
C MET A 32 -10.58 -8.36 -30.81
N PRO A 33 -10.23 -8.62 -32.09
CA PRO A 33 -10.13 -7.54 -33.08
C PRO A 33 -11.43 -6.75 -33.27
N TRP A 34 -12.59 -7.40 -33.17
CA TRP A 34 -13.89 -6.75 -33.29
C TRP A 34 -14.21 -5.89 -32.07
N ILE A 35 -13.89 -6.38 -30.88
CA ILE A 35 -14.02 -5.61 -29.65
C ILE A 35 -13.20 -4.32 -29.75
N TRP A 36 -11.94 -4.41 -30.17
CA TRP A 36 -11.08 -3.23 -30.35
C TRP A 36 -11.58 -2.31 -31.46
N GLY A 37 -12.04 -2.85 -32.58
CA GLY A 37 -12.61 -2.06 -33.67
C GLY A 37 -13.83 -1.25 -33.24
N LEU A 38 -14.77 -1.88 -32.54
CA LEU A 38 -15.97 -1.21 -32.02
C LEU A 38 -15.63 -0.18 -30.94
N SER A 39 -14.69 -0.50 -30.06
CA SER A 39 -14.19 0.42 -29.04
C SER A 39 -13.53 1.66 -29.67
N GLY A 40 -12.74 1.46 -30.74
CA GLY A 40 -12.12 2.54 -31.52
C GLY A 40 -13.13 3.40 -32.26
N LEU A 41 -14.20 2.81 -32.80
CA LEU A 41 -15.29 3.56 -33.42
C LEU A 41 -16.01 4.45 -32.40
N LEU A 42 -16.33 3.91 -31.22
CA LEU A 42 -16.94 4.68 -30.12
C LEU A 42 -16.01 5.79 -29.61
N PHE A 43 -14.70 5.54 -29.56
CA PHE A 43 -13.70 6.56 -29.26
C PHE A 43 -13.81 7.73 -30.24
N ILE A 44 -13.76 7.47 -31.55
CA ILE A 44 -13.85 8.52 -32.58
C ILE A 44 -15.18 9.29 -32.49
N LEU A 45 -16.31 8.59 -32.29
CA LEU A 45 -17.61 9.23 -32.13
C LEU A 45 -17.67 10.16 -30.91
N SER A 46 -17.09 9.72 -29.79
CA SER A 46 -17.05 10.51 -28.56
C SER A 46 -16.15 11.75 -28.67
N LEU A 47 -15.15 11.72 -29.57
CA LEU A 47 -14.32 12.90 -29.85
C LEU A 47 -15.11 14.01 -30.55
N TRP A 48 -16.12 13.64 -31.35
CA TRP A 48 -16.91 14.58 -32.16
C TRP A 48 -17.92 15.38 -31.34
N ARG A 49 -18.54 14.76 -30.32
CA ARG A 49 -19.48 15.44 -29.40
C ARG A 49 -19.15 15.18 -27.94
N PRO A 50 -18.02 15.69 -27.43
CA PRO A 50 -17.62 15.45 -26.07
C PRO A 50 -18.48 16.28 -25.11
N SER A 51 -18.97 15.63 -24.06
CA SER A 51 -19.77 16.31 -23.03
C SER A 51 -19.21 16.04 -21.64
N ARG A 52 -19.31 17.03 -20.76
CA ARG A 52 -18.93 16.87 -19.35
C ARG A 52 -19.82 15.85 -18.64
N GLN A 53 -21.07 15.72 -19.08
CA GLN A 53 -22.01 14.75 -18.53
C GLN A 53 -21.57 13.32 -18.85
N LEU A 54 -21.05 13.08 -20.07
CA LEU A 54 -20.45 11.79 -20.44
C LEU A 54 -19.24 11.47 -19.57
N LEU A 55 -18.38 12.47 -19.31
CA LEU A 55 -17.21 12.28 -18.44
C LEU A 55 -17.61 11.96 -17.00
N VAL A 56 -18.56 12.72 -16.43
CA VAL A 56 -19.13 12.44 -15.10
C VAL A 56 -19.72 11.04 -15.06
N PHE A 57 -20.54 10.68 -16.05
CA PHE A 57 -21.15 9.37 -16.14
C PHE A 57 -20.12 8.25 -16.20
N GLY A 58 -19.12 8.35 -17.08
CA GLY A 58 -18.11 7.29 -17.24
C GLY A 58 -17.24 7.12 -16.00
N ILE A 59 -16.80 8.21 -15.36
CA ILE A 59 -16.00 8.15 -14.13
C ILE A 59 -16.83 7.53 -13.01
N SER A 60 -18.06 8.02 -12.82
CA SER A 60 -18.95 7.50 -11.78
C SER A 60 -19.27 6.03 -12.01
N PHE A 61 -19.58 5.65 -13.24
CA PHE A 61 -19.90 4.27 -13.60
C PHE A 61 -18.73 3.33 -13.32
N ASP A 62 -17.53 3.63 -13.82
CA ASP A 62 -16.35 2.76 -13.63
C ASP A 62 -16.01 2.59 -12.15
N LEU A 63 -15.97 3.70 -11.39
CA LEU A 63 -15.62 3.64 -9.97
C LEU A 63 -16.68 2.92 -9.13
N ILE A 64 -17.96 3.07 -9.45
CA ILE A 64 -19.03 2.32 -8.80
C ILE A 64 -18.90 0.83 -9.13
N VAL A 65 -18.64 0.46 -10.39
CA VAL A 65 -18.41 -0.94 -10.78
C VAL A 65 -17.21 -1.52 -10.02
N PHE A 66 -16.09 -0.80 -9.96
CA PHE A 66 -14.91 -1.25 -9.21
C PHE A 66 -15.16 -1.35 -7.70
N GLY A 67 -15.93 -0.42 -7.13
CA GLY A 67 -16.35 -0.49 -5.74
C GLY A 67 -17.17 -1.75 -5.48
N TRP A 68 -18.18 -2.03 -6.31
CA TRP A 68 -18.95 -3.27 -6.21
C TRP A 68 -18.09 -4.52 -6.37
N GLN A 69 -17.14 -4.52 -7.30
CA GLN A 69 -16.21 -5.65 -7.45
C GLN A 69 -15.41 -5.93 -6.16
N LYS A 70 -15.03 -4.89 -5.41
CA LYS A 70 -14.37 -5.06 -4.10
C LYS A 70 -15.32 -5.67 -3.06
N LEU A 71 -16.57 -5.21 -3.02
CA LEU A 71 -17.58 -5.72 -2.08
C LEU A 71 -17.98 -7.18 -2.38
N PHE A 72 -18.01 -7.58 -3.65
CA PHE A 72 -18.39 -8.95 -4.06
C PHE A 72 -17.20 -9.91 -4.17
N HIS A 73 -16.05 -9.58 -3.59
CA HIS A 73 -14.82 -10.40 -3.66
C HIS A 73 -14.39 -10.74 -5.09
N GLN A 74 -14.68 -9.88 -6.07
CA GLN A 74 -14.25 -10.06 -7.46
C GLN A 74 -12.84 -9.49 -7.70
N GLN A 75 -12.29 -8.78 -6.72
CA GLN A 75 -10.90 -8.33 -6.66
C GLN A 75 -10.19 -8.97 -5.46
N ALA A 76 -8.85 -8.93 -5.47
CA ALA A 76 -8.02 -9.48 -4.40
C ALA A 76 -8.24 -10.97 -4.14
N ARG A 77 -8.34 -11.77 -5.19
CA ARG A 77 -8.32 -13.24 -5.06
C ARG A 77 -6.93 -13.75 -5.41
N VAL A 78 -6.21 -14.17 -4.38
CA VAL A 78 -4.98 -14.93 -4.50
C VAL A 78 -5.33 -16.42 -4.42
N PRO A 79 -4.90 -17.25 -5.39
CA PRO A 79 -5.11 -18.69 -5.34
C PRO A 79 -4.48 -19.31 -4.10
N GLN A 80 -5.11 -20.34 -3.52
CA GLN A 80 -4.59 -21.02 -2.34
C GLN A 80 -3.18 -21.57 -2.55
N SER A 81 -2.92 -22.14 -3.73
CA SER A 81 -1.58 -22.64 -4.09
C SER A 81 -0.48 -21.58 -4.06
N VAL A 82 -0.83 -20.30 -4.24
CA VAL A 82 0.11 -19.18 -4.15
C VAL A 82 0.29 -18.75 -2.69
N LEU A 83 -0.76 -18.84 -1.87
CA LEU A 83 -0.68 -18.55 -0.43
C LEU A 83 0.17 -19.56 0.35
N ASP A 84 0.35 -20.77 -0.19
CA ASP A 84 1.22 -21.80 0.38
C ASP A 84 2.73 -21.53 0.13
N LEU A 85 3.07 -20.59 -0.75
CA LEU A 85 4.45 -20.23 -1.03
C LEU A 85 5.06 -19.44 0.14
N PRO A 86 6.38 -19.57 0.39
CA PRO A 86 7.07 -18.73 1.36
C PRO A 86 6.83 -17.25 1.08
N PHE A 87 6.49 -16.46 2.11
CA PHE A 87 6.18 -15.04 1.95
C PHE A 87 7.30 -14.25 1.24
N SER A 88 8.57 -14.60 1.49
CA SER A 88 9.74 -14.00 0.83
C SER A 88 9.85 -14.26 -0.67
N SER A 89 9.09 -15.21 -1.20
CA SER A 89 9.05 -15.53 -2.63
C SER A 89 7.88 -14.89 -3.38
N LEU A 90 6.94 -14.28 -2.64
CA LEU A 90 5.77 -13.67 -3.24
C LEU A 90 6.14 -12.34 -3.93
N PRO A 91 5.69 -12.12 -5.18
CA PRO A 91 5.83 -10.83 -5.82
C PRO A 91 4.97 -9.77 -5.13
N ALA A 92 5.36 -8.51 -5.26
CA ALA A 92 4.77 -7.40 -4.51
C ALA A 92 3.25 -7.25 -4.73
N ASP A 93 2.78 -7.47 -5.96
CA ASP A 93 1.35 -7.42 -6.32
C ASP A 93 0.54 -8.47 -5.56
N THR A 94 1.06 -9.69 -5.49
CA THR A 94 0.47 -10.82 -4.80
C THR A 94 0.44 -10.61 -3.30
N VAL A 95 1.50 -10.05 -2.72
CA VAL A 95 1.53 -9.65 -1.29
C VAL A 95 0.41 -8.66 -0.99
N ASN A 96 0.26 -7.63 -1.82
CA ASN A 96 -0.79 -6.62 -1.65
C ASN A 96 -2.19 -7.22 -1.81
N TRP A 97 -2.41 -8.09 -2.80
CA TRP A 97 -3.69 -8.77 -2.97
C TRP A 97 -4.00 -9.74 -1.82
N ALA A 98 -3.01 -10.46 -1.30
CA ALA A 98 -3.17 -11.34 -0.13
C ALA A 98 -3.53 -10.54 1.12
N TYR A 99 -2.92 -9.37 1.33
CA TYR A 99 -3.28 -8.44 2.40
C TYR A 99 -4.74 -7.98 2.31
N PHE A 100 -5.18 -7.58 1.12
CA PHE A 100 -6.57 -7.17 0.90
C PHE A 100 -7.57 -8.33 1.01
N GLN A 101 -7.17 -9.54 0.61
CA GLN A 101 -7.97 -10.74 0.77
C GLN A 101 -8.16 -11.08 2.26
N TYR A 102 -7.08 -10.96 3.04
CA TYR A 102 -7.11 -11.19 4.49
C TYR A 102 -7.97 -10.15 5.21
N SER A 103 -7.81 -8.86 4.90
CA SER A 103 -8.59 -7.77 5.51
C SER A 103 -9.73 -7.29 4.60
N TYR A 104 -10.78 -8.12 4.50
CA TYR A 104 -11.98 -7.74 3.75
C TYR A 104 -12.59 -6.40 4.20
N PRO A 105 -12.72 -6.06 5.51
CA PRO A 105 -13.28 -4.77 5.91
C PRO A 105 -12.51 -3.56 5.36
N TYR A 106 -11.19 -3.66 5.26
CA TYR A 106 -10.36 -2.60 4.69
C TYR A 106 -10.63 -2.46 3.19
N MET A 107 -10.66 -3.56 2.45
CA MET A 107 -11.00 -3.56 1.03
C MET A 107 -12.43 -3.04 0.76
N ALA A 108 -13.40 -3.46 1.57
CA ALA A 108 -14.78 -3.00 1.49
C ALA A 108 -14.90 -1.49 1.76
N THR A 109 -14.11 -0.95 2.69
CA THR A 109 -14.07 0.50 2.99
C THR A 109 -13.59 1.31 1.79
N ILE A 110 -12.55 0.84 1.09
CA ILE A 110 -12.08 1.48 -0.15
C ILE A 110 -13.19 1.44 -1.20
N GLY A 111 -13.83 0.28 -1.40
CA GLY A 111 -14.93 0.12 -2.36
C GLY A 111 -16.15 0.99 -2.06
N LEU A 112 -16.57 1.06 -0.79
CA LEU A 112 -17.66 1.93 -0.34
C LEU A 112 -17.33 3.40 -0.56
N THR A 113 -16.10 3.82 -0.25
CA THR A 113 -15.67 5.20 -0.49
C THR A 113 -15.69 5.52 -1.99
N GLN A 114 -15.23 4.61 -2.86
CA GLN A 114 -15.34 4.77 -4.31
C GLN A 114 -16.80 4.94 -4.75
N ILE A 115 -17.72 4.10 -4.26
CA ILE A 115 -19.15 4.18 -4.61
C ILE A 115 -19.74 5.51 -4.14
N ILE A 116 -19.59 5.85 -2.86
CA ILE A 116 -20.18 7.05 -2.26
C ILE A 116 -19.69 8.30 -2.99
N CYS A 117 -18.38 8.50 -3.11
CA CYS A 117 -17.83 9.71 -3.73
C CYS A 117 -18.19 9.84 -5.22
N SER A 118 -18.28 8.71 -5.92
CA SER A 118 -18.69 8.66 -7.33
C SER A 118 -20.18 8.94 -7.53
N SER A 119 -21.03 8.47 -6.61
CA SER A 119 -22.47 8.79 -6.60
C SER A 119 -22.72 10.28 -6.37
N LEU A 120 -21.90 10.95 -5.55
CA LEU A 120 -22.01 12.40 -5.32
C LEU A 120 -21.80 13.22 -6.60
N LEU A 121 -21.12 12.70 -7.64
CA LEU A 121 -20.89 13.42 -8.90
C LEU A 121 -22.18 13.62 -9.72
N PHE A 122 -23.19 12.76 -9.54
CA PHE A 122 -24.46 12.87 -10.27
C PHE A 122 -25.23 14.14 -9.87
N PHE A 123 -25.19 14.53 -8.61
CA PHE A 123 -25.92 15.69 -8.13
C PHE A 123 -25.05 16.95 -8.21
N ARG A 124 -25.54 17.97 -8.93
CA ARG A 124 -24.81 19.24 -9.11
C ARG A 124 -24.42 19.92 -7.79
N ARG A 125 -25.22 19.73 -6.74
CA ARG A 125 -24.99 20.30 -5.40
C ARG A 125 -23.83 19.62 -4.64
N THR A 126 -23.66 18.30 -4.79
CA THR A 126 -22.63 17.52 -4.08
C THR A 126 -21.41 17.21 -4.93
N ARG A 127 -21.42 17.58 -6.22
CA ARG A 127 -20.34 17.25 -7.16
C ARG A 127 -18.97 17.73 -6.70
N LEU A 128 -18.87 18.95 -6.15
CA LEU A 128 -17.61 19.48 -5.66
C LEU A 128 -17.03 18.58 -4.55
N LEU A 129 -17.86 18.19 -3.59
CA LEU A 129 -17.47 17.29 -2.51
C LEU A 129 -17.00 15.94 -3.05
N GLY A 130 -17.75 15.36 -3.99
CA GLY A 130 -17.38 14.10 -4.65
C GLY A 130 -16.03 14.20 -5.37
N LEU A 131 -15.79 15.28 -6.11
CA LEU A 131 -14.51 15.51 -6.81
C LEU A 131 -13.34 15.63 -5.84
N VAL A 132 -13.49 16.43 -4.77
CA VAL A 132 -12.44 16.61 -3.76
C VAL A 132 -12.13 15.30 -3.04
N MET A 133 -13.15 14.52 -2.68
CA MET A 133 -12.97 13.22 -2.01
C MET A 133 -12.39 12.14 -2.95
N LEU A 134 -12.68 12.20 -4.25
CA LEU A 134 -12.13 11.23 -5.22
C LEU A 134 -10.63 11.41 -5.47
N ILE A 135 -10.07 12.62 -5.30
CA ILE A 135 -8.63 12.86 -5.48
C ILE A 135 -7.77 11.97 -4.57
N PRO A 136 -7.92 11.99 -3.23
CA PRO A 136 -7.12 11.12 -2.35
C PRO A 136 -7.41 9.63 -2.56
N VAL A 137 -8.65 9.26 -2.89
CA VAL A 137 -9.01 7.86 -3.19
C VAL A 137 -8.28 7.34 -4.43
N LEU A 138 -8.32 8.08 -5.54
CA LEU A 138 -7.64 7.72 -6.78
C LEU A 138 -6.12 7.78 -6.62
N LEU A 139 -5.61 8.76 -5.88
CA LEU A 139 -4.18 8.86 -5.59
C LEU A 139 -3.69 7.64 -4.80
N ASN A 140 -4.43 7.21 -3.78
CA ASN A 140 -4.11 6.01 -3.02
C ASN A 140 -4.09 4.75 -3.92
N ILE A 141 -5.08 4.59 -4.79
CA ILE A 141 -5.13 3.49 -5.76
C ILE A 141 -3.91 3.53 -6.70
N MET A 142 -3.57 4.70 -7.24
CA MET A 142 -2.39 4.85 -8.11
C MET A 142 -1.09 4.56 -7.37
N MET A 143 -0.96 4.97 -6.10
CA MET A 143 0.21 4.64 -5.29
C MET A 143 0.34 3.13 -5.11
N ILE A 144 -0.76 2.43 -4.83
CA ILE A 144 -0.77 0.96 -4.76
C ILE A 144 -0.31 0.36 -6.09
N ASP A 145 -0.86 0.84 -7.21
CA ASP A 145 -0.50 0.35 -8.55
C ASP A 145 0.99 0.51 -8.87
N VAL A 146 1.59 1.63 -8.44
CA VAL A 146 3.02 1.93 -8.64
C VAL A 146 3.92 1.12 -7.71
N PHE A 147 3.67 1.18 -6.39
CA PHE A 147 4.57 0.58 -5.39
C PHE A 147 4.47 -0.94 -5.32
N TYR A 148 3.33 -1.52 -5.70
CA TYR A 148 3.13 -2.97 -5.74
C TYR A 148 3.11 -3.54 -7.16
N HIS A 149 3.44 -2.74 -8.19
CA HIS A 149 3.57 -3.20 -9.57
C HIS A 149 2.34 -3.97 -10.11
N ILE A 150 1.13 -3.55 -9.75
CA ILE A 150 -0.13 -4.27 -10.04
C ILE A 150 -0.33 -4.49 -11.55
N GLY A 151 0.05 -3.52 -12.38
CA GLY A 151 0.03 -3.65 -13.84
C GLY A 151 -0.16 -2.34 -14.57
N VAL A 152 0.50 -2.21 -15.74
CA VAL A 152 0.49 -0.98 -16.53
C VAL A 152 -0.92 -0.57 -16.98
N GLY A 153 -1.77 -1.55 -17.29
CA GLY A 153 -3.16 -1.28 -17.68
C GLY A 153 -4.02 -0.71 -16.55
N ALA A 154 -3.82 -1.19 -15.31
CA ALA A 154 -4.52 -0.68 -14.13
C ALA A 154 -4.08 0.77 -13.84
N LEU A 155 -2.76 1.01 -13.83
CA LEU A 155 -2.19 2.34 -13.60
C LEU A 155 -2.64 3.35 -14.67
N ALA A 156 -2.60 2.98 -15.95
CA ALA A 156 -3.07 3.83 -17.04
C ALA A 156 -4.55 4.19 -16.89
N HIS A 157 -5.37 3.21 -16.49
CA HIS A 157 -6.79 3.43 -16.27
C HIS A 157 -7.06 4.36 -15.09
N ALA A 158 -6.39 4.15 -13.95
CA ALA A 158 -6.45 5.06 -12.80
C ALA A 158 -5.98 6.48 -13.18
N GLY A 159 -4.96 6.58 -14.03
CA GLY A 159 -4.47 7.83 -14.63
C GLY A 159 -5.54 8.58 -15.44
N ILE A 160 -6.32 7.88 -16.26
CA ILE A 160 -7.43 8.47 -17.03
C ILE A 160 -8.51 9.00 -16.07
N LEU A 161 -8.87 8.23 -15.04
CA LEU A 161 -9.88 8.61 -14.06
C LEU A 161 -9.45 9.85 -13.27
N ILE A 162 -8.22 9.88 -12.74
CA ILE A 162 -7.73 11.03 -11.96
C ILE A 162 -7.59 12.28 -12.84
N ALA A 163 -7.13 12.14 -14.08
CA ALA A 163 -7.07 13.26 -15.03
C ALA A 163 -8.47 13.82 -15.33
N GLY A 164 -9.47 12.95 -15.45
CA GLY A 164 -10.88 13.32 -15.57
C GLY A 164 -11.40 14.08 -14.34
N VAL A 165 -11.10 13.60 -13.12
CA VAL A 165 -11.48 14.26 -11.86
C VAL A 165 -10.81 15.63 -11.72
N ILE A 166 -9.51 15.75 -12.04
CA ILE A 166 -8.78 17.03 -12.02
C ILE A 166 -9.39 18.00 -13.05
N TYR A 167 -9.68 17.51 -14.27
CA TYR A 167 -10.30 18.32 -15.30
C TYR A 167 -11.66 18.88 -14.86
N LEU A 168 -12.53 18.05 -14.26
CA LEU A 168 -13.83 18.50 -13.73
C LEU A 168 -13.66 19.45 -12.54
N SER A 169 -12.67 19.23 -11.69
CA SER A 169 -12.37 20.10 -10.54
C SER A 169 -11.97 21.51 -10.98
N GLY A 170 -11.38 21.65 -12.16
CA GLY A 170 -11.05 22.94 -12.76
C GLY A 170 -12.25 23.86 -13.04
N ASP A 171 -13.48 23.32 -13.11
CA ASP A 171 -14.71 24.14 -13.20
C ASP A 171 -15.07 24.79 -11.85
N TYR A 172 -14.59 24.22 -10.75
CA TYR A 172 -14.85 24.67 -9.39
C TYR A 172 -13.65 25.39 -8.77
N TYR A 173 -12.63 25.72 -9.56
CA TYR A 173 -11.38 26.33 -9.07
C TYR A 173 -11.62 27.59 -8.23
N ALA A 174 -12.55 28.47 -8.62
CA ALA A 174 -12.88 29.66 -7.83
C ALA A 174 -13.47 29.31 -6.46
N GLN A 175 -14.34 28.30 -6.37
CA GLN A 175 -14.92 27.84 -5.11
C GLN A 175 -13.88 27.14 -4.23
N LEU A 176 -13.02 26.32 -4.83
CA LEU A 176 -11.88 25.70 -4.14
C LEU A 176 -10.93 26.78 -3.61
N LYS A 177 -10.62 27.79 -4.43
CA LYS A 177 -9.80 28.93 -4.00
C LYS A 177 -10.46 29.69 -2.85
N GLY A 178 -11.77 29.91 -2.93
CA GLY A 178 -12.61 30.45 -1.85
C GLY A 178 -12.44 29.72 -0.53
N ILE A 179 -12.62 28.39 -0.56
CA ILE A 179 -12.57 27.52 0.63
C ILE A 179 -11.16 27.44 1.24
N PHE A 180 -10.13 27.31 0.40
CA PHE A 180 -8.77 27.03 0.87
C PHE A 180 -7.90 28.28 1.05
N PHE A 181 -8.18 29.37 0.33
CA PHE A 181 -7.26 30.50 0.20
C PHE A 181 -7.92 31.88 0.36
N GLU A 182 -9.25 32.01 0.32
CA GLU A 182 -9.92 33.32 0.36
C GLU A 182 -10.41 33.62 1.80
N ASN A 183 -9.66 34.52 2.44
CA ASN A 183 -9.79 35.10 3.79
C ASN A 183 -9.29 34.29 5.01
N THR A 184 -8.14 34.73 5.54
CA THR A 184 -8.08 35.42 6.85
C THR A 184 -6.78 36.23 6.89
N ASP A 185 -6.79 37.38 7.56
CA ASP A 185 -5.71 38.36 7.74
C ASP A 185 -4.26 37.85 7.62
N LEU A 186 -3.35 38.70 7.11
CA LEU A 186 -1.89 38.51 7.11
C LEU A 186 -1.45 37.68 8.32
N PRO A 187 -0.67 36.60 8.14
CA PRO A 187 -0.36 35.69 9.23
C PRO A 187 0.37 36.47 10.33
N ASN A 188 -0.30 36.67 11.48
CA ASN A 188 0.39 37.02 12.71
C ASN A 188 1.55 36.04 12.87
N LEU A 189 2.74 36.54 13.22
CA LEU A 189 3.95 35.74 13.39
C LEU A 189 3.68 34.47 14.24
N THR A 190 2.78 34.58 15.23
CA THR A 190 2.31 33.48 16.07
C THR A 190 1.57 32.36 15.32
N ARG A 191 0.78 32.64 14.26
CA ARG A 191 0.08 31.64 13.44
C ARG A 191 1.02 30.78 12.59
N LEU A 192 2.20 31.31 12.24
CA LEU A 192 3.22 30.56 11.49
C LEU A 192 4.17 29.80 12.43
N ILE A 193 4.51 30.40 13.57
CA ILE A 193 5.39 29.77 14.57
C ILE A 193 4.77 28.47 15.11
N ILE A 194 3.48 28.45 15.43
CA ILE A 194 2.86 27.25 16.06
C ILE A 194 2.99 26.00 15.17
N PRO A 195 2.59 25.98 13.88
CA PRO A 195 2.79 24.82 13.02
C PRO A 195 4.26 24.42 12.88
N ILE A 196 5.16 25.40 12.73
CA ILE A 196 6.61 25.12 12.62
C ILE A 196 7.12 24.48 13.90
N VAL A 197 6.76 25.03 15.06
CA VAL A 197 7.14 24.47 16.36
C VAL A 197 6.56 23.09 16.52
N VAL A 198 5.30 22.84 16.17
CA VAL A 198 4.69 21.50 16.27
C VAL A 198 5.43 20.50 15.37
N VAL A 199 5.75 20.87 14.13
CA VAL A 199 6.47 20.00 13.17
C VAL A 199 7.90 19.74 13.65
N VAL A 200 8.64 20.79 14.00
CA VAL A 200 10.04 20.70 14.44
C VAL A 200 10.14 19.98 15.78
N PHE A 201 9.27 20.29 16.74
CA PHE A 201 9.25 19.63 18.04
C PHE A 201 8.91 18.15 17.92
N SER A 202 7.89 17.79 17.13
CA SER A 202 7.55 16.39 16.87
C SER A 202 8.71 15.65 16.20
N PHE A 203 9.38 16.30 15.24
CA PHE A 203 10.59 15.74 14.61
C PHE A 203 11.71 15.54 15.63
N LEU A 204 12.03 16.55 16.46
CA LEU A 204 13.08 16.47 17.46
C LEU A 204 12.80 15.36 18.48
N LEU A 205 11.58 15.25 18.98
CA LEU A 205 11.19 14.18 19.91
C LEU A 205 11.51 12.78 19.37
N VAL A 206 11.25 12.55 18.08
CA VAL A 206 11.52 11.26 17.43
C VAL A 206 12.99 11.12 17.05
N ALA A 207 13.63 12.18 16.54
CA ALA A 207 15.03 12.16 16.12
C ALA A 207 15.99 11.98 17.31
N THR A 208 15.61 12.44 18.50
CA THR A 208 16.36 12.22 19.74
C THR A 208 15.89 10.99 20.52
N ALA A 209 14.93 10.23 20.01
CA ALA A 209 14.53 8.98 20.65
C ALA A 209 15.72 8.01 20.68
N PRO A 210 15.90 7.22 21.77
CA PRO A 210 16.94 6.21 21.82
C PRO A 210 16.85 5.27 20.62
N SER A 211 18.00 4.81 20.10
CA SER A 211 18.00 3.82 19.02
C SER A 211 17.23 2.58 19.44
N THR A 212 16.46 2.03 18.50
CA THR A 212 15.69 0.80 18.71
C THR A 212 16.62 -0.41 18.83
N ASP A 213 17.80 -0.32 18.20
CA ASP A 213 18.89 -1.27 18.32
C ASP A 213 19.93 -0.74 19.30
N LEU A 214 19.97 -1.34 20.50
CA LEU A 214 20.95 -1.01 21.54
C LEU A 214 22.29 -1.70 21.29
N HIS A 215 22.30 -2.80 20.53
CA HIS A 215 23.44 -3.68 20.33
C HIS A 215 23.57 -4.13 18.87
N PRO A 216 23.80 -3.19 17.92
CA PRO A 216 23.84 -3.49 16.49
C PRO A 216 24.96 -4.49 16.11
N GLU A 217 25.98 -4.63 16.94
CA GLU A 217 27.03 -5.64 16.81
C GLU A 217 26.54 -7.08 17.03
N LEU A 218 25.46 -7.26 17.82
CA LEU A 218 24.82 -8.55 18.11
C LEU A 218 23.59 -8.80 17.25
N THR A 219 22.92 -7.76 16.76
CA THR A 219 21.68 -7.90 15.99
C THR A 219 21.91 -8.67 14.68
N GLY A 220 21.13 -9.72 14.48
CA GLY A 220 21.20 -10.58 13.31
C GLY A 220 20.60 -11.97 13.52
N LYS A 221 20.56 -12.71 12.41
CA LYS A 221 20.22 -14.14 12.39
C LYS A 221 21.51 -14.95 12.45
N TYR A 222 21.56 -15.93 13.35
CA TYR A 222 22.72 -16.78 13.57
C TYR A 222 22.35 -18.25 13.45
N GLN A 223 23.15 -18.99 12.67
CA GLN A 223 23.14 -20.44 12.69
C GLN A 223 24.00 -20.93 13.86
N VAL A 224 23.43 -21.79 14.69
CA VAL A 224 24.09 -22.36 15.85
C VAL A 224 24.70 -23.70 15.45
N GLN A 225 26.01 -23.85 15.62
CA GLN A 225 26.71 -25.10 15.32
C GLN A 225 26.75 -26.03 16.54
N ASN A 226 26.66 -27.35 16.29
CA ASN A 226 26.85 -28.41 17.28
C ASN A 226 25.90 -28.33 18.50
N SER A 227 24.63 -27.97 18.28
CA SER A 227 23.62 -27.85 19.34
C SER A 227 22.24 -28.29 18.84
N PRO A 228 21.34 -28.76 19.73
CA PRO A 228 19.93 -28.93 19.38
C PRO A 228 19.24 -27.59 19.04
N LEU A 229 19.73 -26.48 19.58
CA LEU A 229 19.34 -25.15 19.12
C LEU A 229 19.94 -24.94 17.73
N THR A 230 19.11 -24.69 16.72
CA THR A 230 19.57 -24.57 15.32
C THR A 230 19.77 -23.12 14.90
N THR A 231 18.88 -22.24 15.34
CA THR A 231 18.88 -20.83 14.93
C THR A 231 18.66 -19.91 16.12
N LEU A 232 19.45 -18.86 16.21
CA LEU A 232 19.32 -17.76 17.16
C LEU A 232 19.06 -16.47 16.40
N TYR A 233 17.97 -15.79 16.73
CA TYR A 233 17.66 -14.46 16.22
C TYR A 233 17.85 -13.47 17.36
N LEU A 234 18.76 -12.52 17.18
CA LEU A 234 18.90 -11.34 18.04
C LEU A 234 18.37 -10.17 17.23
N GLU A 235 17.27 -9.58 17.70
CA GLU A 235 16.51 -8.59 16.96
C GLU A 235 16.52 -7.24 17.68
N GLN A 236 16.01 -6.22 16.99
CA GLN A 236 15.83 -4.89 17.57
C GLN A 236 14.91 -4.94 18.80
N TYR A 237 14.95 -3.90 19.66
CA TYR A 237 14.22 -3.84 20.93
C TYR A 237 14.57 -4.97 21.92
N ASN A 238 15.78 -5.52 21.80
CA ASN A 238 16.23 -6.69 22.54
C ASN A 238 15.31 -7.91 22.39
N ASP A 239 14.66 -8.09 21.25
CA ASP A 239 13.91 -9.32 20.98
C ASP A 239 14.87 -10.48 20.68
N VAL A 240 14.52 -11.66 21.19
CA VAL A 240 15.26 -12.89 20.94
C VAL A 240 14.30 -14.00 20.54
N THR A 241 14.67 -14.72 19.50
CA THR A 241 14.02 -15.98 19.13
C THR A 241 15.05 -17.10 19.13
N LEU A 242 14.78 -18.15 19.90
CA LEU A 242 15.54 -19.40 19.91
C LEU A 242 14.73 -20.44 19.15
N GLU A 243 15.33 -21.12 18.18
CA GLU A 243 14.65 -22.10 17.34
C GLU A 243 15.36 -23.46 17.38
N TRP A 244 14.58 -24.52 17.56
CA TRP A 244 15.05 -25.91 17.56
C TRP A 244 14.52 -26.65 16.33
N GLY A 245 15.23 -26.53 15.21
CA GLY A 245 14.99 -27.24 13.96
C GLY A 245 13.81 -26.74 13.12
N ASN A 246 12.70 -26.33 13.74
CA ASN A 246 11.50 -25.88 13.05
C ASN A 246 10.82 -24.69 13.75
N ALA A 247 10.08 -23.91 12.98
CA ALA A 247 9.33 -22.74 13.42
C ALA A 247 8.25 -23.02 14.48
N SER A 248 7.78 -24.27 14.59
CA SER A 248 6.81 -24.69 15.61
C SER A 248 7.43 -24.88 16.99
N HIS A 249 8.76 -25.04 17.08
CA HIS A 249 9.48 -25.17 18.33
C HIS A 249 10.42 -23.99 18.52
N ARG A 250 9.87 -22.90 19.05
CA ARG A 250 10.57 -21.65 19.28
C ARG A 250 10.29 -21.09 20.67
N TYR A 251 11.31 -20.48 21.26
CA TYR A 251 11.15 -19.56 22.38
C TYR A 251 11.27 -18.14 21.84
N VAL A 252 10.28 -17.30 22.13
CA VAL A 252 10.28 -15.88 21.77
C VAL A 252 10.21 -15.08 23.06
N GLY A 253 11.12 -14.12 23.23
CA GLY A 253 11.17 -13.29 24.43
C GLY A 253 12.08 -12.08 24.25
N LYS A 254 12.42 -11.45 25.38
CA LYS A 254 13.40 -10.37 25.43
C LYS A 254 14.72 -10.90 25.96
N TYR A 255 15.83 -10.37 25.45
CA TYR A 255 17.15 -10.57 26.02
C TYR A 255 17.63 -9.36 26.82
N GLN A 256 18.54 -9.61 27.75
CA GLN A 256 19.31 -8.58 28.43
C GLN A 256 20.78 -8.80 28.12
N TYR A 257 21.46 -7.74 27.70
CA TYR A 257 22.89 -7.77 27.43
C TYR A 257 23.59 -6.71 28.29
N ARG A 258 24.56 -7.12 29.11
CA ARG A 258 25.34 -6.24 29.99
C ARG A 258 26.80 -6.70 30.03
N GLY A 259 27.71 -5.85 29.58
CA GLY A 259 29.11 -6.25 29.37
C GLY A 259 29.14 -7.36 28.32
N ASP A 260 29.57 -8.56 28.71
CA ASP A 260 29.53 -9.74 27.84
C ASP A 260 28.41 -10.73 28.22
N SER A 261 27.62 -10.45 29.27
CA SER A 261 26.59 -11.38 29.72
C SER A 261 25.30 -11.23 28.92
N LEU A 262 24.82 -12.34 28.36
CA LEU A 262 23.55 -12.44 27.64
C LEU A 262 22.58 -13.33 28.43
N ILE A 263 21.40 -12.79 28.73
CA ILE A 263 20.28 -13.50 29.36
C ILE A 263 19.09 -13.43 28.42
N ALA A 264 18.75 -14.54 27.78
CA ALA A 264 17.73 -14.69 26.75
C ALA A 264 16.84 -15.89 27.08
N GLY A 265 16.00 -15.76 28.11
CA GLY A 265 15.13 -16.84 28.56
C GLY A 265 15.90 -18.09 29.02
N PRO A 266 15.77 -19.25 28.34
CA PRO A 266 16.50 -20.47 28.70
C PRO A 266 17.99 -20.41 28.37
N LEU A 267 18.44 -19.43 27.57
CA LEU A 267 19.84 -19.22 27.21
C LEU A 267 20.45 -18.16 28.14
N LYS A 268 21.41 -18.54 28.99
CA LYS A 268 22.04 -17.63 29.97
C LYS A 268 23.54 -17.85 29.99
N GLY A 269 24.34 -16.81 29.76
CA GLY A 269 25.78 -16.98 29.66
C GLY A 269 26.51 -15.73 29.24
N VAL A 270 27.67 -15.96 28.62
CA VAL A 270 28.58 -14.94 28.11
C VAL A 270 28.67 -15.08 26.60
N ILE A 271 28.44 -13.99 25.87
CA ILE A 271 28.60 -13.92 24.42
C ILE A 271 29.82 -13.07 24.08
N LYS A 272 30.70 -13.60 23.22
CA LYS A 272 31.93 -12.93 22.77
C LYS A 272 32.00 -12.91 21.26
N LYS A 273 32.71 -11.92 20.73
CA LYS A 273 32.97 -11.77 19.30
C LYS A 273 34.39 -12.17 18.99
N GLU A 274 34.57 -13.22 18.18
CA GLU A 274 35.86 -13.77 17.81
C GLU A 274 35.94 -13.91 16.28
N LEU A 275 36.87 -13.18 15.64
CA LEU A 275 37.26 -13.34 14.23
C LEU A 275 36.09 -13.52 13.22
N GLY A 276 35.00 -12.76 13.37
CA GLY A 276 33.86 -12.77 12.45
C GLY A 276 32.69 -13.66 12.85
N HIS A 277 32.81 -14.42 13.95
CA HIS A 277 31.74 -15.25 14.53
C HIS A 277 31.46 -14.84 15.98
N LEU A 278 30.26 -15.13 16.47
CA LEU A 278 29.93 -14.97 17.89
C LEU A 278 30.08 -16.33 18.58
N THR A 279 30.68 -16.36 19.77
CA THR A 279 30.76 -17.54 20.61
C THR A 279 29.94 -17.29 21.87
N PHE A 280 29.12 -18.26 22.25
CA PHE A 280 28.32 -18.18 23.47
C PHE A 280 28.72 -19.32 24.40
N THR A 281 29.04 -19.00 25.65
CA THR A 281 29.36 -19.99 26.69
C THR A 281 28.46 -19.77 27.89
N GLY A 282 27.74 -20.81 28.33
CA GLY A 282 26.84 -20.69 29.46
C GLY A 282 25.94 -21.90 29.61
N THR A 283 24.66 -21.66 29.86
CA THR A 283 23.64 -22.69 30.01
C THR A 283 22.48 -22.49 29.03
N LEU A 284 21.99 -23.59 28.45
CA LEU A 284 20.74 -23.67 27.73
C LEU A 284 19.83 -24.66 28.47
N GLU A 285 18.67 -24.21 28.94
CA GLU A 285 17.75 -25.04 29.75
C GLU A 285 18.44 -25.67 30.98
N ASN A 286 19.33 -24.91 31.62
CA ASN A 286 20.19 -25.33 32.75
C ASN A 286 21.30 -26.35 32.40
N ASN A 287 21.42 -26.79 31.14
CA ASN A 287 22.53 -27.64 30.70
C ASN A 287 23.69 -26.77 30.19
N PRO A 288 24.95 -27.09 30.54
CA PRO A 288 26.10 -26.32 30.07
C PRO A 288 26.26 -26.47 28.56
N VAL A 289 26.47 -25.34 27.86
CA VAL A 289 26.65 -25.29 26.41
C VAL A 289 27.76 -24.33 26.01
N HIS A 290 28.43 -24.68 24.92
CA HIS A 290 29.34 -23.80 24.18
C HIS A 290 28.89 -23.78 22.72
N LEU A 291 28.40 -22.64 22.27
CA LEU A 291 27.75 -22.47 20.97
C LEU A 291 28.60 -21.57 20.07
N ASN A 292 28.86 -22.03 18.85
CA ASN A 292 29.41 -21.19 17.81
C ASN A 292 28.26 -20.67 16.94
N LEU A 293 28.16 -19.35 16.85
CA LEU A 293 27.09 -18.62 16.17
C LEU A 293 27.66 -17.99 14.90
N VAL A 294 27.26 -18.54 13.75
CA VAL A 294 27.64 -18.03 12.44
C VAL A 294 26.53 -17.14 11.91
N LYS A 295 26.84 -15.88 11.63
CA LYS A 295 25.86 -14.93 11.09
C LYS A 295 25.43 -15.37 9.68
N LEU A 296 24.12 -15.40 9.43
CA LEU A 296 23.50 -15.69 8.13
C LEU A 296 23.20 -14.42 7.35
#